data_AF-A0A3B0Y8F3-F1
#
_entry.id   AF-A0A3B0Y8F3-F1
#
_cell.length_a   1.000
_cell.length_b   1.000
_cell.length_c   1.000
_cell.angle_alpha   90.00
_cell.angle_beta   90.00
_cell.angle_gamma   90.00
#
_symmetry.space_group_name_H-M   'P 1'
#
loop_
_entity.id
_entity.type
_entity.pdbx_description
1 polymer ?
#
loop_
_entity_poly.entity_id
_entity_poly.type
_entity_poly.pdbx_seq_one_letter_code
_entity_poly.pdbx_strand_id
1 'polypeptide(L)'
;KSRDIVNVDITLSKNGFIADSSKMYVLEAAGIEAKRLVNTTYEALWKAIRIIKPGVTLGDIGYTIQTHAESAGYSVVKEYCGHGIGREMHEALR
;
A
#
# COMPACT_ATOMS: atom_id res chain seq x y z
N LYS A 1 8.64 19.19 -7.95
CA LYS A 1 9.20 19.55 -9.28
C LYS A 1 8.78 18.49 -10.30
N SER A 2 8.95 18.71 -11.61
CA SER A 2 8.40 17.85 -12.68
C SER A 2 8.87 16.37 -12.68
N ARG A 3 9.86 16.03 -11.86
CA ARG A 3 10.44 14.68 -11.72
C ARG A 3 9.93 13.93 -10.48
N ASP A 4 9.05 14.54 -9.71
CA ASP A 4 8.58 13.99 -8.45
C ASP A 4 7.60 12.83 -8.68
N ILE A 5 7.54 11.97 -7.66
CA ILE A 5 6.42 11.06 -7.42
C ILE A 5 5.73 11.55 -6.15
N VAL A 6 4.40 11.48 -6.11
CA VAL A 6 3.61 11.99 -4.98
C VAL A 6 2.55 10.96 -4.59
N ASN A 7 2.51 10.60 -3.32
CA ASN A 7 1.37 9.86 -2.78
C ASN A 7 0.26 10.87 -2.46
N VAL A 8 -0.97 10.55 -2.85
CA VAL A 8 -2.15 11.24 -2.32
C VAL A 8 -2.98 10.19 -1.60
N ASP A 9 -3.22 10.44 -0.32
CA ASP A 9 -4.00 9.59 0.57
C ASP A 9 -5.34 10.28 0.86
N ILE A 10 -6.44 9.57 0.61
CA ILE A 10 -7.78 10.14 0.62
C ILE A 10 -8.70 9.27 1.44
N THR A 11 -9.24 9.87 2.49
CA THR A 11 -10.27 9.29 3.34
C THR A 11 -11.60 10.02 3.13
N LEU A 12 -12.69 9.26 3.03
CA LEU A 12 -14.05 9.78 2.94
C LEU A 12 -14.91 9.24 4.09
N SER A 13 -15.79 10.07 4.63
CA SER A 13 -16.83 9.65 5.59
C SER A 13 -18.22 9.86 5.00
N LYS A 14 -19.05 8.83 5.05
CA LYS A 14 -20.44 8.87 4.59
C LYS A 14 -21.30 7.91 5.38
N ASN A 15 -22.45 8.39 5.87
CA ASN A 15 -23.46 7.59 6.58
C ASN A 15 -22.88 6.80 7.77
N GLY A 16 -21.91 7.37 8.48
CA GLY A 16 -21.26 6.72 9.63
C GLY A 16 -20.25 5.63 9.27
N PHE A 17 -19.84 5.54 8.01
CA PHE A 17 -18.74 4.69 7.56
C PHE A 17 -17.61 5.53 6.96
N ILE A 18 -16.39 5.04 7.13
CA ILE A 18 -15.15 5.62 6.60
C ILE A 18 -14.61 4.68 5.52
N ALA A 19 -14.14 5.26 4.42
CA ALA A 19 -13.42 4.56 3.37
C ALA A 19 -12.08 5.26 3.16
N ASP A 20 -11.04 4.49 2.87
CA ASP A 20 -9.68 5.00 2.76
C ASP A 20 -8.95 4.38 1.58
N SER A 21 -8.20 5.21 0.86
CA SER A 21 -7.40 4.77 -0.27
C SER A 21 -6.32 5.80 -0.61
N SER A 22 -5.12 5.29 -0.88
CA SER A 22 -4.01 6.10 -1.36
C SER A 22 -3.49 5.62 -2.71
N LYS A 23 -2.84 6.53 -3.44
CA LYS A 23 -2.17 6.20 -4.70
C LYS A 23 -0.96 7.07 -4.95
N MET A 24 0.09 6.44 -5.48
CA MET A 24 1.23 7.14 -6.07
C MET A 24 0.89 7.70 -7.46
N TYR A 25 1.12 8.98 -7.64
CA TYR A 25 1.11 9.67 -8.93
C TYR A 25 2.54 9.93 -9.37
N VAL A 26 2.80 9.66 -10.64
CA VAL A 26 4.13 9.79 -11.23
C VAL A 26 4.08 10.91 -12.25
N LEU A 27 4.84 11.98 -12.02
CA LEU A 27 4.94 13.07 -12.98
C LEU A 27 5.76 12.62 -14.20
N GLU A 28 5.48 13.21 -15.35
CA GLU A 28 5.98 12.74 -16.65
C GLU A 28 7.50 12.57 -16.71
N ALA A 29 8.23 13.55 -16.17
CA ALA A 29 9.70 13.59 -16.16
C ALA A 29 10.34 12.78 -15.01
N ALA A 30 9.56 12.00 -14.26
CA ALA A 30 10.10 11.09 -13.26
C ALA A 30 11.08 10.08 -13.87
N GLY A 31 12.17 9.82 -13.17
CA GLY A 31 13.22 8.90 -13.61
C GLY A 31 12.76 7.44 -13.62
N ILE A 32 13.54 6.59 -14.29
CA ILE A 32 13.28 5.15 -14.41
C ILE A 32 13.20 4.49 -13.02
N GLU A 33 14.12 4.83 -12.11
CA GLU A 33 14.12 4.28 -10.74
C GLU A 33 12.85 4.64 -9.95
N ALA A 34 12.35 5.87 -10.10
CA ALA A 34 11.12 6.30 -9.44
C ALA A 34 9.88 5.58 -10.01
N LYS A 35 9.84 5.41 -11.33
CA LYS A 35 8.79 4.64 -12.02
C LYS A 35 8.81 3.17 -11.60
N ARG A 36 10.00 2.57 -11.51
CA ARG A 36 10.21 1.20 -11.04
C ARG A 36 9.76 1.03 -9.59
N LEU A 37 10.15 1.94 -8.70
CA LEU A 37 9.73 1.93 -7.30
C LEU A 37 8.19 1.92 -7.19
N VAL A 38 7.52 2.87 -7.84
CA VAL A 38 6.05 2.97 -7.80
C VAL A 38 5.39 1.71 -8.35
N ASN A 39 5.90 1.17 -9.46
CA ASN A 39 5.34 -0.06 -10.04
C ASN A 39 5.53 -1.27 -9.12
N THR A 40 6.73 -1.45 -8.55
CA THR A 40 7.01 -2.54 -7.61
C THR A 40 6.16 -2.44 -6.34
N THR A 41 5.97 -1.23 -5.79
CA THR A 41 5.05 -1.04 -4.65
C THR A 41 3.61 -1.42 -5.02
N TYR A 42 3.14 -1.06 -6.21
CA TYR A 42 1.80 -1.39 -6.67
C TYR A 42 1.61 -2.90 -6.92
N GLU A 43 2.63 -3.57 -7.47
CA GLU A 43 2.67 -5.02 -7.61
C GLU A 43 2.64 -5.73 -6.25
N ALA A 44 3.37 -5.23 -5.26
CA ALA A 44 3.39 -5.77 -3.89
C ALA A 44 1.99 -5.73 -3.26
N LEU A 45 1.31 -4.59 -3.36
CA LEU A 45 -0.07 -4.42 -2.91
C LEU A 45 -1.00 -5.47 -3.53
N TRP A 46 -0.98 -5.61 -4.85
CA TRP A 46 -1.86 -6.56 -5.54
C TRP A 46 -1.52 -8.02 -5.27
N LYS A 47 -0.25 -8.36 -5.09
CA LYS A 47 0.15 -9.72 -4.66
C LYS A 47 -0.42 -10.05 -3.28
N ALA A 48 -0.31 -9.12 -2.34
CA ALA A 48 -0.92 -9.25 -1.01
C ALA A 48 -2.45 -9.39 -1.08
N ILE A 49 -3.15 -8.53 -1.83
CA ILE A 49 -4.61 -8.61 -1.96
C ILE A 49 -5.07 -9.96 -2.50
N ARG A 50 -4.36 -10.51 -3.50
CA ARG A 50 -4.73 -11.77 -4.16
C ARG A 50 -4.66 -12.99 -3.25
N ILE A 51 -3.88 -12.95 -2.16
CA ILE A 51 -3.82 -14.07 -1.22
C ILE A 51 -4.93 -14.01 -0.17
N ILE A 52 -5.61 -12.88 0.02
CA ILE A 52 -6.59 -12.68 1.09
C ILE A 52 -7.78 -13.62 0.92
N LYS A 53 -7.98 -14.49 1.92
CA LYS A 53 -9.09 -15.44 2.07
C LYS A 53 -9.14 -15.93 3.52
N PRO A 54 -10.23 -16.60 3.97
CA PRO A 54 -10.27 -17.18 5.31
C PRO A 54 -9.06 -18.10 5.60
N GLY A 55 -8.46 -17.93 6.77
CA GLY A 55 -7.27 -18.68 7.21
C GLY A 55 -5.92 -18.02 6.91
N VAL A 56 -5.89 -16.93 6.14
CA VAL A 56 -4.66 -16.14 5.92
C VAL A 56 -4.43 -15.18 7.09
N THR A 57 -3.19 -15.11 7.56
CA THR A 57 -2.79 -14.23 8.66
C THR A 57 -2.23 -12.90 8.14
N LEU A 58 -2.17 -11.89 9.01
CA LEU A 58 -1.48 -10.62 8.69
C LEU A 58 0.01 -10.83 8.40
N GLY A 59 0.63 -11.85 9.01
CA GLY A 59 2.01 -12.24 8.75
C GLY A 59 2.22 -12.71 7.31
N ASP A 60 1.27 -13.44 6.74
CA ASP A 60 1.33 -13.90 5.35
C ASP A 60 1.26 -12.72 4.36
N ILE A 61 0.44 -11.70 4.69
CA ILE A 61 0.35 -10.45 3.92
C ILE A 61 1.70 -9.72 3.95
N GLY A 62 2.26 -9.51 5.14
CA GLY A 62 3.56 -8.86 5.32
C GLY A 62 4.68 -9.61 4.61
N TYR A 63 4.73 -10.94 4.76
CA TYR A 63 5.70 -11.80 4.09
C TYR A 63 5.62 -11.69 2.57
N THR A 64 4.41 -11.67 2.01
CA THR A 64 4.19 -11.53 0.56
C THR A 64 4.69 -10.20 0.03
N ILE A 65 4.41 -9.10 0.75
CA ILE A 65 4.87 -7.75 0.38
C ILE A 65 6.39 -7.68 0.47
N GLN A 66 6.97 -8.09 1.60
CA GLN A 66 8.40 -8.00 1.87
C GLN A 66 9.20 -8.84 0.88
N THR A 67 8.78 -10.08 0.62
CA THR A 67 9.45 -10.96 -0.34
C THR A 67 9.50 -10.32 -1.73
N HIS A 68 8.41 -9.67 -2.17
CA HIS A 68 8.39 -9.01 -3.47
C HIS A 68 9.26 -7.75 -3.50
N ALA A 69 9.15 -6.89 -2.48
CA ALA A 69 9.93 -5.65 -2.40
C ALA A 69 11.45 -5.92 -2.33
N GLU A 70 11.88 -6.85 -1.48
CA GLU A 70 13.28 -7.20 -1.30
C GLU A 70 13.86 -7.90 -2.54
N SER A 71 13.08 -8.72 -3.24
CA SER A 71 13.51 -9.32 -4.53
C SER A 71 13.81 -8.26 -5.61
N ALA A 72 13.23 -7.07 -5.48
CA ALA A 72 13.46 -5.94 -6.38
C ALA A 72 14.53 -4.96 -5.87
N GLY A 73 15.12 -5.21 -4.70
CA GLY A 73 16.16 -4.37 -4.08
C GLY A 73 15.62 -3.22 -3.21
N TYR A 74 14.35 -3.26 -2.81
CA TYR A 74 13.73 -2.26 -1.93
C TYR A 74 13.54 -2.78 -0.50
N SER A 75 13.39 -1.87 0.45
CA SER A 75 13.01 -2.17 1.84
C SER A 75 11.53 -1.88 2.10
N VAL A 76 11.00 -2.41 3.22
CA VAL A 76 9.65 -2.13 3.70
C VAL A 76 9.73 -1.30 4.98
N VAL A 77 8.94 -0.22 5.03
CA VAL A 77 8.79 0.64 6.22
C VAL A 77 8.13 -0.16 7.35
N LYS A 78 8.66 -0.08 8.58
CA LYS A 78 8.21 -0.92 9.71
C LYS A 78 7.37 -0.17 10.74
N GLU A 79 7.45 1.15 10.72
CA GLU A 79 6.84 2.06 11.68
C GLU A 79 5.36 2.32 11.38
N TYR A 80 4.91 2.00 10.16
CA TYR A 80 3.51 2.12 9.73
C TYR A 80 2.96 0.77 9.29
N CYS A 81 1.67 0.56 9.54
CA CYS A 81 0.94 -0.64 9.16
C CYS A 81 -0.42 -0.28 8.56
N GLY A 82 -1.05 -1.26 7.89
CA GLY A 82 -2.47 -1.17 7.57
C GLY A 82 -3.33 -1.27 8.83
N HIS A 83 -4.63 -0.99 8.70
CA HIS A 83 -5.58 -1.00 9.81
C HIS A 83 -6.94 -1.55 9.37
N GLY A 84 -7.74 -1.96 10.35
CA GLY A 84 -9.17 -2.14 10.12
C GLY A 84 -9.81 -0.79 9.84
N ILE A 85 -10.86 -0.77 9.03
CA ILE A 85 -11.60 0.44 8.71
C ILE A 85 -13.09 0.12 8.57
N GLY A 86 -13.92 1.02 9.09
CA GLY A 86 -15.36 0.81 9.13
C GLY A 86 -16.07 2.02 9.70
N ARG A 87 -16.32 2.02 11.00
CA ARG A 87 -16.93 3.14 11.73
C ARG A 87 -15.90 4.10 12.32
N GLU A 88 -14.69 3.62 12.58
CA GLU A 88 -13.55 4.43 13.03
C GLU A 88 -12.41 4.41 12.00
N MET A 89 -11.55 5.43 12.04
CA MET A 89 -10.45 5.57 11.08
C MET A 89 -9.43 4.44 11.21
N HIS A 90 -9.09 4.06 12.44
CA HIS A 90 -8.15 2.98 12.72
C HIS A 90 -8.79 1.97 13.69
N GLU A 91 -9.33 0.89 13.14
CA GLU A 91 -9.85 -0.24 13.91
C GLU A 91 -8.81 -1.36 14.02
N ALA A 92 -8.96 -2.24 15.01
CA ALA A 92 -8.09 -3.40 15.15
C ALA A 92 -8.23 -4.37 13.97
N LEU A 93 -7.11 -4.88 13.47
CA LEU A 93 -7.09 -5.97 12.51
C LEU A 93 -7.56 -7.26 13.21
N ARG A 94 -8.53 -7.95 12.62
CA ARG A 94 -9.09 -9.22 13.11
C ARG A 94 -8.64 -10.38 12.25
#